data_AF-A0A9Q0PF69-F1
#
_entry.id   AF-A0A9Q0PF69-F1
#
_cell.length_a   1.000
_cell.length_b   1.000
_cell.length_c   1.000
_cell.angle_alpha   90.00
_cell.angle_beta   90.00
_cell.angle_gamma   90.00
#
_symmetry.space_group_name_H-M   'P 1'
#
loop_
_entity.id
_entity.type
_entity.pdbx_description
1 polymer ?
#
loop_
_entity_poly.entity_id
_entity_poly.type
_entity_poly.pdbx_seq_one_letter_code
_entity_poly.pdbx_strand_id
1 'polypeptide(L)'
;MATLSDIGVAAAINILTAFAFFFAFAILRIQPVNDRVYFPKWYIKGLRSSPFGTGAFVGKVVNLDFRSYVRFLNWMPAALHMPEPELIDHAGLDSAVYLRIYLIGYDLILILFLLFVLCAL
;
A
#
# COMPACT_ATOMS: atom_id res chain seq x y z
N MET A 1 -7.19 26.97 -21.50
CA MET A 1 -5.92 26.49 -20.94
C MET A 1 -6.06 26.51 -19.42
N ALA A 2 -5.63 25.46 -18.72
CA ALA A 2 -5.69 25.44 -17.27
C ALA A 2 -4.68 26.45 -16.69
N THR A 3 -5.11 27.22 -15.71
CA THR A 3 -4.24 28.13 -14.96
C THR A 3 -3.52 27.39 -13.83
N LEU A 4 -2.48 28.00 -13.25
CA LEU A 4 -1.80 27.45 -12.09
C LEU A 4 -2.76 27.23 -10.90
N SER A 5 -3.76 28.12 -10.75
CA SER A 5 -4.80 27.98 -9.72
C SER A 5 -5.64 26.72 -9.95
N ASP A 6 -6.01 26.42 -11.20
CA ASP A 6 -6.80 25.24 -11.54
C ASP A 6 -6.02 23.95 -11.24
N ILE A 7 -4.73 23.93 -11.56
CA ILE A 7 -3.82 22.82 -11.24
C ILE A 7 -3.68 22.65 -9.73
N GLY A 8 -3.49 23.76 -8.99
CA GLY A 8 -3.34 23.74 -7.54
C GLY A 8 -4.58 23.20 -6.81
N VAL A 9 -5.77 23.66 -7.19
CA VAL A 9 -7.04 23.18 -6.63
C VAL A 9 -7.24 21.71 -6.94
N ALA A 10 -7.01 21.30 -8.20
CA ALA A 10 -7.14 19.89 -8.59
C ALA A 10 -6.14 18.99 -7.84
N ALA A 11 -4.88 19.41 -7.70
CA ALA A 11 -3.87 18.67 -6.96
C ALA A 11 -4.26 18.53 -5.47
N ALA A 12 -4.70 19.62 -4.84
CA ALA A 12 -5.11 19.61 -3.44
C ALA A 12 -6.26 18.63 -3.18
N ILE A 13 -7.30 18.66 -4.02
CA ILE A 13 -8.46 17.75 -3.88
C ILE A 13 -8.01 16.29 -4.03
N ASN A 14 -7.22 15.97 -5.05
CA ASN A 14 -6.79 14.59 -5.30
C ASN A 14 -5.87 14.07 -4.18
N ILE A 15 -4.92 14.89 -3.72
CA ILE A 15 -4.00 14.53 -2.64
C ILE A 15 -4.77 14.29 -1.34
N LEU A 16 -5.63 15.24 -0.93
CA LEU A 16 -6.42 15.10 0.31
C LEU A 16 -7.35 13.89 0.26
N THR A 17 -7.95 13.62 -0.90
CA THR A 17 -8.80 12.45 -1.10
C THR A 17 -7.99 11.15 -1.00
N ALA A 18 -6.80 11.09 -1.58
CA ALA A 18 -5.90 9.94 -1.45
C ALA A 18 -5.51 9.68 0.02
N PHE A 19 -5.22 10.73 0.79
CA PHE A 19 -4.96 10.61 2.23
C PHE A 19 -6.18 10.10 3.01
N ALA A 20 -7.40 10.55 2.67
CA ALA A 20 -8.62 10.03 3.25
C ALA A 20 -8.78 8.52 2.96
N PHE A 21 -8.46 8.07 1.75
CA PHE A 21 -8.45 6.64 1.41
C PHE A 21 -7.39 5.86 2.18
N PHE A 22 -6.18 6.39 2.37
CA PHE A 22 -5.16 5.73 3.19
C PHE A 22 -5.58 5.59 4.64
N PHE A 23 -6.25 6.60 5.20
CA PHE A 23 -6.78 6.53 6.56
C PHE A 23 -7.90 5.47 6.68
N ALA A 24 -8.84 5.45 5.73
CA ALA A 24 -9.88 4.42 5.67
C ALA A 24 -9.28 3.01 5.51
N PHE A 25 -8.34 2.84 4.59
CA PHE A 25 -7.62 1.58 4.37
C PHE A 25 -6.93 1.09 5.63
N ALA A 26 -6.23 1.97 6.34
CA ALA A 26 -5.55 1.65 7.58
C ALA A 26 -6.50 1.11 8.66
N ILE A 27 -7.61 1.81 8.89
CA ILE A 27 -8.61 1.41 9.90
C ILE A 27 -9.21 0.06 9.51
N LEU A 28 -9.63 -0.09 8.25
CA LEU A 28 -10.31 -1.28 7.76
C LEU A 28 -9.38 -2.51 7.74
N ARG A 29 -8.11 -2.34 7.38
CA ARG A 29 -7.10 -3.41 7.30
C ARG A 29 -6.81 -4.05 8.65
N ILE A 30 -6.85 -3.25 9.72
CA ILE A 30 -6.51 -3.69 11.07
C ILE A 30 -7.66 -4.46 11.73
N GLN A 31 -8.90 -4.32 11.24
CA GLN A 31 -10.05 -5.03 11.84
C GLN A 31 -9.96 -6.54 11.58
N PRO A 32 -10.12 -7.39 12.61
CA PRO A 32 -10.02 -8.84 12.48
C PRO A 32 -11.10 -9.44 11.56
N VAL A 33 -12.27 -8.81 11.49
CA VAL A 33 -13.36 -9.20 10.57
C VAL A 33 -12.96 -9.09 9.10
N ASN A 34 -12.09 -8.14 8.76
CA ASN A 34 -11.65 -7.89 7.39
C ASN A 34 -10.36 -8.63 7.03
N ASP A 35 -9.79 -9.41 7.95
CA ASP A 35 -8.46 -10.01 7.78
C ASP A 35 -8.37 -10.92 6.54
N ARG A 36 -9.45 -11.66 6.25
CA ARG A 36 -9.55 -12.51 5.05
C ARG A 36 -9.65 -11.71 3.74
N VAL A 37 -10.18 -10.48 3.79
CA VAL A 37 -10.29 -9.60 2.62
C VAL A 37 -8.93 -9.01 2.26
N TYR A 38 -8.16 -8.59 3.27
CA TYR A 38 -6.84 -7.95 3.05
C TYR A 38 -5.68 -8.95 2.93
N PHE A 39 -5.79 -10.15 3.49
CA PHE A 39 -4.72 -11.16 3.47
C PHE A 39 -5.14 -12.54 2.88
N PRO A 40 -5.91 -12.62 1.79
CA PRO A 40 -6.43 -13.90 1.28
C PRO A 40 -5.31 -14.85 0.84
N LYS A 41 -4.24 -14.34 0.21
CA LYS A 41 -3.10 -15.15 -0.24
C LYS A 41 -2.44 -15.94 0.91
N TRP A 42 -2.43 -15.37 2.11
CA TRP A 42 -1.83 -16.01 3.29
C TRP A 42 -2.66 -17.20 3.78
N TYR A 43 -3.98 -17.10 3.67
CA TYR A 43 -4.90 -18.19 3.96
C TYR A 43 -4.84 -19.30 2.91
N ILE A 44 -4.78 -18.93 1.62
CA ILE A 44 -4.68 -19.89 0.51
C ILE A 44 -3.38 -20.71 0.62
N LYS A 45 -2.29 -20.09 1.08
CA LYS A 45 -1.00 -20.76 1.30
C LYS A 45 -0.88 -21.52 2.62
N GLY A 46 -1.91 -21.47 3.47
CA GLY A 46 -1.86 -22.08 4.81
C GLY A 46 -0.88 -21.41 5.77
N LEU A 47 -0.33 -20.24 5.44
CA LEU A 47 0.62 -19.49 6.28
C LEU A 47 -0.07 -18.79 7.45
N ARG A 48 -1.39 -18.62 7.37
CA ARG A 48 -2.20 -17.98 8.41
C ARG A 48 -3.41 -18.84 8.72
N SER A 49 -3.61 -19.11 10.01
CA SER A 49 -4.81 -19.75 10.53
C SER A 49 -5.80 -18.70 11.00
N SER A 50 -7.09 -19.03 10.87
CA SER A 50 -8.19 -18.16 11.22
C SER A 50 -8.19 -17.83 12.72
N PRO A 51 -8.22 -16.55 13.13
CA PRO A 51 -8.21 -16.16 14.55
C PRO A 51 -9.48 -16.57 15.32
N PHE A 52 -10.48 -17.17 14.65
CA PHE A 52 -11.72 -17.64 15.28
C PHE A 52 -11.54 -18.77 16.31
N GLY A 53 -10.34 -19.32 16.51
CA GLY A 53 -10.07 -20.47 17.37
C GLY A 53 -10.27 -20.28 18.89
N THR A 54 -9.98 -19.12 19.49
CA THR A 54 -10.06 -18.98 20.97
C THR A 54 -10.04 -17.50 21.40
N GLY A 55 -11.15 -16.94 21.90
CA GLY A 55 -11.20 -15.55 22.39
C GLY A 55 -12.61 -14.92 22.48
N ALA A 56 -12.73 -13.83 23.25
CA ALA A 56 -13.98 -13.09 23.48
C ALA A 56 -14.56 -12.47 22.19
N PHE A 57 -15.89 -12.48 22.04
CA PHE A 57 -16.61 -12.16 20.80
C PHE A 57 -16.34 -10.74 20.25
N VAL A 58 -16.11 -9.75 21.12
CA VAL A 58 -15.89 -8.34 20.72
C VAL A 58 -14.51 -8.12 20.12
N GLY A 59 -13.46 -8.67 20.73
CA GLY A 59 -12.09 -8.60 20.20
C GLY A 59 -11.90 -9.41 18.90
N LYS A 60 -12.84 -10.29 18.57
CA LYS A 60 -12.89 -11.02 17.28
C LYS A 60 -13.44 -10.18 16.13
N VAL A 61 -14.16 -9.09 16.41
CA VAL A 61 -14.80 -8.24 15.39
C VAL A 61 -14.07 -6.91 15.23
N VAL A 62 -13.64 -6.29 16.33
CA VAL A 62 -13.00 -4.96 16.33
C VAL A 62 -11.64 -5.01 16.99
N ASN A 63 -10.62 -4.38 16.37
CA ASN A 63 -9.33 -4.19 17.02
C ASN A 63 -9.36 -2.95 17.94
N LEU A 64 -9.16 -3.16 19.24
CA LEU A 64 -9.15 -2.10 20.26
C LEU A 64 -7.74 -1.58 20.60
N ASP A 65 -6.68 -2.10 19.96
CA ASP A 65 -5.31 -1.64 20.22
C ASP A 65 -5.01 -0.31 19.51
N PHE A 66 -5.09 0.80 20.27
CA PHE A 66 -4.76 2.15 19.80
C PHE A 66 -3.34 2.28 19.22
N ARG A 67 -2.38 1.47 19.69
CA ARG A 67 -1.00 1.50 19.19
C ARG A 67 -0.91 1.08 17.73
N SER A 68 -1.81 0.21 17.30
CA SER A 68 -1.92 -0.24 15.91
C SER A 68 -2.31 0.91 14.96
N TYR A 69 -3.11 1.87 15.43
CA TYR A 69 -3.59 3.00 14.63
C TYR A 69 -2.55 4.11 14.47
N VAL A 70 -1.68 4.32 15.47
CA VAL A 70 -0.58 5.30 15.36
C VAL A 70 0.47 4.86 14.32
N ARG A 71 0.56 3.55 14.06
CA ARG A 71 1.53 2.93 13.13
C ARG A 71 0.95 2.64 11.75
N PHE A 72 -0.11 3.36 11.37
CA PHE A 72 -0.88 2.98 10.20
C PHE A 72 -0.12 3.02 8.87
N LEU A 73 0.92 3.85 8.74
CA LEU A 73 1.75 3.91 7.52
C LEU A 73 2.83 2.82 7.45
N ASN A 74 3.01 2.01 8.50
CA ASN A 74 4.06 0.98 8.53
C ASN A 74 3.93 -0.09 7.44
N TRP A 75 2.77 -0.21 6.78
CA TRP A 75 2.62 -1.12 5.65
C TRP A 75 3.46 -0.70 4.43
N MET A 76 3.71 0.61 4.23
CA MET A 76 4.51 1.10 3.11
C MET A 76 5.96 0.63 3.18
N PRO A 77 6.73 0.90 4.26
CA PRO A 77 8.09 0.39 4.36
C PRO A 77 8.10 -1.14 4.40
N ALA A 78 7.14 -1.78 5.08
CA ALA A 78 7.07 -3.24 5.13
C ALA A 78 6.89 -3.88 3.73
N ALA A 79 6.16 -3.22 2.82
CA ALA A 79 5.99 -3.70 1.44
C ALA A 79 7.30 -3.72 0.64
N LEU A 80 8.31 -2.93 1.03
CA LEU A 80 9.61 -2.87 0.38
C LEU A 80 10.63 -3.88 0.93
N HIS A 81 10.32 -4.57 2.03
CA HIS A 81 11.27 -5.50 2.66
C HIS A 81 11.34 -6.87 1.99
N MET A 82 10.36 -7.23 1.15
CA MET A 82 10.34 -8.54 0.48
C MET A 82 11.23 -8.50 -0.77
N PRO A 83 12.31 -9.32 -0.84
CA PRO A 83 13.21 -9.35 -1.99
C PRO A 83 12.53 -9.99 -3.22
N GLU A 84 12.99 -9.64 -4.42
CA GLU A 84 12.40 -10.10 -5.70
C GLU A 84 12.29 -11.62 -5.82
N PRO A 85 13.27 -12.46 -5.43
CA PRO A 85 13.12 -13.92 -5.47
C PRO A 85 11.96 -14.41 -4.60
N GLU A 86 11.86 -13.91 -3.37
CA GLU A 86 10.77 -14.28 -2.45
C GLU A 86 9.42 -13.79 -2.98
N LEU A 87 9.40 -12.62 -3.63
CA LEU A 87 8.20 -12.09 -4.27
C LEU A 87 7.75 -12.94 -5.48
N ILE A 88 8.68 -13.45 -6.29
CA ILE A 88 8.37 -14.34 -7.41
C ILE A 88 7.81 -15.66 -6.89
N ASP A 89 8.44 -16.27 -5.88
CA ASP A 89 7.93 -17.48 -5.23
C ASP A 89 6.58 -17.22 -4.55
N HIS A 90 6.39 -16.00 -4.03
CA HIS A 90 5.18 -15.66 -3.31
C HIS A 90 3.99 -15.27 -4.23
N ALA A 91 4.22 -14.50 -5.28
CA ALA A 91 3.19 -13.88 -6.10
C ALA A 91 3.16 -14.39 -7.55
N GLY A 92 4.18 -15.11 -7.99
CA GLY A 92 4.39 -15.55 -9.36
C GLY A 92 5.24 -14.56 -10.17
N LEU A 93 5.87 -15.08 -11.23
CA LEU A 93 6.73 -14.31 -12.13
C LEU A 93 5.98 -13.14 -12.79
N ASP A 94 4.76 -13.36 -13.28
CA ASP A 94 3.98 -12.33 -13.99
C ASP A 94 3.72 -11.10 -13.11
N SER A 95 3.41 -11.31 -11.82
CA SER A 95 3.20 -10.22 -10.87
C SER A 95 4.49 -9.44 -10.60
N ALA A 96 5.63 -10.14 -10.51
CA ALA A 96 6.93 -9.50 -10.31
C ALA A 96 7.35 -8.68 -11.55
N VAL A 97 7.16 -9.22 -12.76
CA VAL A 97 7.42 -8.50 -14.01
C VAL A 97 6.52 -7.27 -14.13
N TYR A 98 5.23 -7.38 -13.76
CA TYR A 98 4.32 -6.24 -13.74
C TYR A 98 4.80 -5.11 -12.82
N LEU A 99 5.25 -5.43 -11.60
CA LEU A 99 5.82 -4.43 -10.69
C LEU A 99 7.11 -3.81 -11.24
N ARG A 100 7.91 -4.59 -11.98
CA ARG A 100 9.14 -4.10 -12.60
C ARG A 100 8.90 -3.03 -13.66
N ILE A 101 7.74 -3.05 -14.32
CA ILE A 101 7.33 -1.97 -15.25
C ILE A 101 7.24 -0.62 -14.52
N TYR A 102 6.71 -0.60 -13.30
CA TYR A 102 6.63 0.63 -12.49
C TYR A 102 8.01 1.12 -12.05
N LEU A 103 8.90 0.22 -11.66
CA LEU A 103 10.27 0.56 -11.27
C LEU A 103 11.07 1.13 -12.45
N ILE A 104 11.01 0.48 -13.61
CA ILE A 104 11.64 0.97 -14.84
C ILE A 104 11.06 2.33 -15.25
N GLY A 105 9.74 2.49 -15.15
CA GLY A 105 9.07 3.76 -15.41
C GLY A 105 9.55 4.88 -14.49
N TYR A 106 9.69 4.59 -13.20
CA TYR A 106 10.25 5.53 -12.23
C TYR A 106 11.70 5.92 -12.56
N ASP A 107 12.57 4.94 -12.84
CA ASP A 107 13.98 5.20 -13.17
C ASP A 107 14.12 6.05 -14.44
N LEU A 108 13.33 5.75 -15.48
CA LEU A 108 13.35 6.50 -16.73
C LEU A 108 12.87 7.94 -16.55
N ILE A 109 11.78 8.16 -15.81
CA ILE A 109 11.26 9.50 -15.52
C ILE A 109 12.26 10.28 -14.67
N LEU A 110 12.91 9.64 -13.69
CA LEU A 110 13.91 10.30 -12.85
C LEU A 110 15.12 10.77 -13.67
N ILE A 111 15.64 9.95 -14.57
CA ILE A 111 16.75 10.32 -15.46
C ILE A 111 16.34 11.50 -16.36
N LEU A 112 15.17 11.44 -16.98
CA LEU A 112 14.66 12.51 -17.85
C LEU A 112 14.44 13.81 -17.09
N PHE A 113 13.89 13.73 -15.88
CA PHE A 113 13.68 14.88 -15.01
C PHE A 113 15.01 15.55 -14.64
N LEU A 114 16.01 14.76 -14.24
CA LEU A 114 17.35 15.28 -13.91
C LEU A 114 18.02 15.93 -15.13
N LEU A 115 17.94 15.31 -16.31
CA LEU A 115 18.46 15.87 -17.55
C LEU A 115 17.79 17.20 -17.90
N PHE A 116 16.47 17.28 -17.77
CA PHE A 116 15.70 18.50 -18.00
C PHE A 116 16.14 19.63 -17.05
N VAL A 117 16.24 19.34 -15.76
CA VAL A 117 16.68 20.31 -14.75
C VAL A 117 18.10 20.81 -15.06
N LEU A 118 19.01 19.92 -15.46
CA LEU A 118 20.40 20.28 -15.77
C LEU A 118 20.52 21.13 -17.04
N CYS A 119 19.73 20.86 -18.08
CA CYS A 119 19.73 21.66 -19.32
C CYS A 119 18.99 23.00 -19.20
N ALA A 120 18.13 23.17 -18.19
CA ALA A 120 17.39 24.39 -17.92
C ALA A 120 18.13 25.39 -17.01
N LEU A 121 19.27 24.99 -16.45
CA LEU A 121 20.22 25.79 -15.67
C LEU A 121 21.34 26.32 -16.56
#